data_AF-A0A845RBQ4-F1
#
_entry.id   AF-A0A845RBQ4-F1
#
_cell.length_a   1.000
_cell.length_b   1.000
_cell.length_c   1.000
_cell.angle_alpha   90.00
_cell.angle_beta   90.00
_cell.angle_gamma   90.00
#
_symmetry.space_group_name_H-M   'P 1'
#
loop_
_entity.id
_entity.type
_entity.pdbx_description
1 polymer ?
#
loop_
_entity_poly.entity_id
_entity_poly.type
_entity_poly.pdbx_seq_one_letter_code
_entity_poly.pdbx_strand_id
1 'polypeptide(L)'
;MPAKKHSYIRFVDGEYQTMFHLPDGGRIRITYPDGSKRDRACRFIDICHTNIGGHSYHIFEFAQHMERIGARYEPLDYIREPAFYPKHFFAADEKAPGPAYYIIDTTETHGFAYAPNGAAKGRKYCIFDLRTNERGSLRFGKVVMWGGTLKELYPKDWGFNPKKISAATQRPRKRAEPER
;
A
#
# COMPACT_ATOMS: atom_id res chain seq x y z
N MET A 1 -10.40 -4.23 26.63
CA MET A 1 -9.28 -3.98 25.68
C MET A 1 -9.76 -2.95 24.68
N PRO A 2 -9.25 -1.70 24.63
CA PRO A 2 -9.68 -0.81 23.55
C PRO A 2 -9.08 -1.34 22.24
N ALA A 3 -9.94 -1.56 21.25
CA ALA A 3 -9.53 -1.87 19.89
C ALA A 3 -8.56 -0.78 19.42
N LYS A 4 -7.38 -1.16 18.91
CA LYS A 4 -6.47 -0.23 18.26
C LYS A 4 -7.27 0.55 17.21
N LYS A 5 -7.45 1.86 17.41
CA LYS A 5 -7.99 2.74 16.38
C LYS A 5 -6.87 2.87 15.35
N HIS A 6 -6.97 2.09 14.27
CA HIS A 6 -5.98 2.11 13.20
C HIS A 6 -6.08 3.45 12.48
N SER A 7 -5.26 4.42 12.89
CA SER A 7 -5.21 5.73 12.27
C SER A 7 -4.12 5.72 11.19
N TYR A 8 -4.54 5.61 9.93
CA TYR A 8 -3.64 5.69 8.78
C TYR A 8 -3.51 7.14 8.34
N ILE A 9 -2.29 7.55 8.00
CA ILE A 9 -2.02 8.90 7.49
C ILE A 9 -2.21 8.87 5.98
N ARG A 10 -3.10 9.72 5.47
CA ARG A 10 -3.33 9.89 4.03
C ARG A 10 -2.41 10.99 3.49
N PHE A 11 -1.73 10.72 2.39
CA PHE A 11 -1.00 11.72 1.61
C PHE A 11 -1.71 11.97 0.28
N VAL A 12 -1.77 13.24 -0.13
CA VAL A 12 -2.48 13.69 -1.33
C VAL A 12 -1.57 14.52 -2.23
N ASP A 13 -1.85 14.58 -3.52
CA ASP A 13 -1.22 15.55 -4.42
C ASP A 13 -1.87 16.94 -4.30
N GLY A 14 -1.38 17.90 -5.09
CA GLY A 14 -1.93 19.26 -5.18
C GLY A 14 -3.29 19.36 -5.84
N GLU A 15 -3.84 18.25 -6.35
CA GLU A 15 -5.23 18.13 -6.79
C GLU A 15 -6.12 17.44 -5.75
N TYR A 16 -5.60 17.18 -4.54
CA TYR A 16 -6.27 16.50 -3.43
C TYR A 16 -6.54 15.00 -3.67
N GLN A 17 -5.97 14.42 -4.73
CA GLN A 17 -6.09 12.99 -5.02
C GLN A 17 -5.19 12.19 -4.09
N THR A 18 -5.61 10.99 -3.71
CA THR A 18 -4.80 10.15 -2.81
C THR A 18 -3.59 9.60 -3.54
N MET A 19 -2.39 9.91 -3.05
CA MET A 19 -1.17 9.30 -3.55
C MET A 19 -0.89 7.98 -2.85
N PHE A 20 -0.90 7.98 -1.51
CA PHE A 20 -0.63 6.80 -0.69
C PHE A 20 -1.12 6.97 0.75
N HIS A 21 -1.12 5.87 1.49
CA HIS A 21 -1.35 5.84 2.93
C HIS A 21 -0.13 5.31 3.66
N LEU A 22 0.07 5.80 4.88
CA LEU A 22 1.21 5.49 5.74
C LEU A 22 0.71 5.03 7.11
N PRO A 23 1.35 4.04 7.77
CA PRO A 23 0.97 3.70 9.13
C PRO A 23 1.40 4.84 10.07
N ASP A 24 0.70 5.03 11.19
CA ASP A 24 1.15 5.97 12.22
C ASP A 24 2.58 5.64 12.70
N GLY A 25 3.44 6.66 12.74
CA GLY A 25 4.87 6.52 12.99
C GLY A 25 5.71 6.10 11.78
N GLY A 26 5.11 5.87 10.61
CA GLY A 26 5.82 5.57 9.37
C GLY A 26 6.62 6.75 8.82
N ARG A 27 7.47 6.49 7.83
CA ARG A 27 8.35 7.51 7.23
C ARG A 27 8.05 7.73 5.76
N ILE A 28 8.27 8.98 5.33
CA ILE A 28 8.37 9.37 3.93
C ILE A 28 9.80 9.78 3.61
N ARG A 29 10.15 9.71 2.33
CA ARG A 29 11.35 10.31 1.75
C ARG A 29 10.96 11.47 0.86
N ILE A 30 11.46 12.65 1.15
CA ILE A 30 11.34 13.84 0.32
C ILE A 30 12.60 13.92 -0.55
N THR A 31 12.44 14.08 -1.86
CA THR A 31 13.50 14.37 -2.82
C THR A 31 13.29 15.78 -3.36
N TYR A 32 14.26 16.66 -3.10
CA TYR A 32 14.24 18.06 -3.53
C TYR A 32 14.76 18.21 -4.98
N PRO A 33 14.53 19.36 -5.64
CA PRO A 33 14.97 19.59 -7.02
C PRO A 33 16.49 19.46 -7.23
N ASP A 34 17.27 19.75 -6.19
CA ASP A 34 18.73 19.59 -6.18
C ASP A 34 19.19 18.13 -6.06
N GLY A 35 18.24 17.18 -5.98
CA GLY A 35 18.49 15.75 -5.80
C GLY A 35 18.74 15.34 -4.35
N SER A 36 18.81 16.29 -3.41
CA SER A 36 18.98 15.98 -1.99
C SER A 36 17.75 15.25 -1.45
N LYS A 37 17.98 14.33 -0.50
CA LYS A 37 16.95 13.47 0.07
C LYS A 37 16.86 13.64 1.58
N ARG A 38 15.64 13.77 2.10
CA ARG A 38 15.38 13.83 3.54
C ARG A 38 14.28 12.86 3.94
N ASP A 39 14.57 12.04 4.93
CA ASP A 39 13.58 11.16 5.54
C ASP A 39 12.89 11.88 6.69
N ARG A 40 11.56 11.73 6.77
CA ARG A 40 10.72 12.34 7.81
C ARG A 40 9.80 11.30 8.41
N ALA A 41 9.86 11.14 9.73
CA ALA A 41 8.87 10.40 10.47
C ALA A 41 7.56 11.20 10.51
N CYS A 42 6.45 10.49 10.38
CA CYS A 42 5.12 11.08 10.36
C CYS A 42 4.27 10.52 11.50
N ARG A 43 3.43 11.35 12.10
CA ARG A 43 2.49 10.92 13.14
C ARG A 43 1.09 11.38 12.80
N PHE A 44 0.13 10.49 12.99
CA PHE A 44 -1.28 10.80 12.80
C PHE A 44 -1.74 11.83 13.84
N ILE A 45 -2.48 12.83 13.39
CA ILE A 45 -3.17 13.79 14.26
C ILE A 45 -4.68 13.58 14.08
N ASP A 46 -5.18 13.77 12.86
CA ASP A 46 -6.56 13.51 12.47
C ASP A 46 -6.66 13.19 10.96
N ILE A 47 -7.87 13.21 10.40
CA ILE A 47 -8.13 12.87 9.00
C ILE A 47 -7.49 13.83 7.96
N CYS A 48 -7.22 15.07 8.36
CA CYS A 48 -6.68 16.12 7.49
C CYS A 48 -5.34 16.67 7.98
N HIS A 49 -4.89 16.30 9.19
CA HIS A 49 -3.63 16.76 9.77
C HIS A 49 -2.67 15.62 10.09
N THR A 50 -1.38 15.89 9.86
CA THR A 50 -0.29 14.98 10.21
C THR A 50 0.91 15.78 10.71
N ASN A 51 1.64 15.21 11.67
CA ASN A 51 2.96 15.72 12.02
C ASN A 51 3.98 15.12 11.03
N ILE A 52 4.85 15.94 10.44
CA ILE A 52 5.92 15.51 9.53
C ILE A 52 7.22 16.14 10.02
N GLY A 53 8.12 15.32 10.58
CA GLY A 53 9.42 15.80 11.04
C GLY A 53 9.37 16.83 12.16
N GLY A 54 8.35 16.80 13.01
CA GLY A 54 8.17 17.73 14.13
C GLY A 54 7.18 18.86 13.85
N HIS A 55 6.79 19.10 12.60
CA HIS A 55 5.83 20.14 12.23
C HIS A 55 4.47 19.56 11.88
N SER A 56 3.39 20.18 12.37
CA SER A 56 2.02 19.81 12.00
C SER A 56 1.63 20.49 10.70
N TYR A 57 1.07 19.71 9.77
CA TYR A 57 0.58 20.21 8.48
C TYR A 57 -0.84 19.74 8.24
N HIS A 58 -1.62 20.59 7.56
CA HIS A 58 -2.75 20.08 6.79
C HIS A 58 -2.22 19.30 5.58
N ILE A 59 -2.78 18.14 5.27
CA ILE A 59 -2.26 17.23 4.22
C ILE A 59 -2.14 17.92 2.85
N PHE A 60 -3.10 18.79 2.53
CA PHE A 60 -3.10 19.54 1.27
C PHE A 60 -2.14 20.73 1.25
N GLU A 61 -1.89 21.35 2.41
CA GLU A 61 -0.90 22.42 2.52
C GLU A 61 0.50 21.86 2.29
N PHE A 62 0.80 20.70 2.89
CA PHE A 62 2.04 19.98 2.66
C PHE A 62 2.21 19.63 1.18
N ALA A 63 1.17 19.09 0.53
CA ALA A 63 1.19 18.75 -0.88
C ALA A 63 1.52 19.95 -1.78
N GLN A 64 0.76 21.04 -1.65
CA GLN A 64 0.98 22.27 -2.41
C GLN A 64 2.36 22.87 -2.14
N HIS A 65 2.84 22.83 -0.90
CA HIS A 65 4.17 23.32 -0.58
C HIS A 65 5.24 22.52 -1.30
N MET A 66 5.17 21.18 -1.27
CA MET A 66 6.13 20.31 -1.95
C MET A 66 6.13 20.54 -3.46
N GLU A 67 4.96 20.66 -4.09
CA GLU A 67 4.85 20.97 -5.51
C GLU A 67 5.43 22.34 -5.86
N ARG A 68 5.12 23.38 -5.07
CA ARG A 68 5.62 24.74 -5.28
C ARG A 68 7.14 24.81 -5.25
N ILE A 69 7.79 24.02 -4.39
CA ILE A 69 9.25 23.95 -4.33
C ILE A 69 9.84 22.88 -5.26
N GLY A 70 9.03 22.20 -6.08
CA GLY A 70 9.46 21.14 -6.99
C GLY A 70 9.95 19.86 -6.30
N ALA A 71 9.60 19.66 -5.03
CA ALA A 71 9.95 18.47 -4.28
C ALA A 71 8.93 17.34 -4.52
N ARG A 72 9.43 16.10 -4.54
CA ARG A 72 8.61 14.88 -4.60
C ARG A 72 8.76 14.12 -3.31
N TYR A 73 7.75 13.34 -2.94
CA TYR A 73 7.83 12.53 -1.74
C TYR A 73 7.18 11.15 -1.93
N GLU A 74 7.76 10.14 -1.29
CA GLU A 74 7.38 8.73 -1.43
C GLU A 74 7.36 8.01 -0.06
N PRO A 75 6.51 6.97 0.12
CA PRO A 75 6.48 6.20 1.36
C PRO A 75 7.69 5.27 1.47
N LEU A 76 8.34 5.28 2.65
CA LEU A 76 9.37 4.30 3.01
C LEU A 76 8.81 3.11 3.79
N ASP A 77 7.73 3.34 4.54
CA ASP A 77 7.02 2.33 5.30
C ASP A 77 5.61 2.15 4.71
N TYR A 78 5.03 0.95 4.85
CA TYR A 78 3.75 0.59 4.22
C TYR A 78 2.83 -0.08 5.23
N ILE A 79 1.52 -0.02 4.97
CA ILE A 79 0.50 -0.66 5.80
C ILE A 79 0.73 -2.17 5.83
N ARG A 80 0.70 -2.75 7.03
CA ARG A 80 0.94 -4.19 7.23
C ARG A 80 -0.35 -4.97 7.42
N GLU A 81 -1.40 -4.27 7.85
CA GLU A 81 -2.69 -4.84 8.16
C GLU A 81 -3.46 -5.14 6.87
N PRO A 82 -3.73 -6.42 6.52
CA PRO A 82 -4.48 -6.75 5.31
C PRO A 82 -5.86 -6.09 5.29
N ALA A 83 -6.49 -5.92 6.46
CA ALA A 83 -7.81 -5.31 6.61
C ALA A 83 -7.91 -3.84 6.14
N PHE A 84 -6.78 -3.14 5.95
CA PHE A 84 -6.76 -1.81 5.34
C PHE A 84 -7.08 -1.86 3.83
N TYR A 85 -6.64 -2.92 3.16
CA TYR A 85 -6.71 -3.04 1.72
C TYR A 85 -8.10 -3.50 1.25
N PRO A 86 -8.54 -3.10 0.03
CA PRO A 86 -9.80 -3.56 -0.53
C PRO A 86 -9.88 -5.09 -0.55
N LYS A 87 -10.99 -5.62 -0.05
CA LYS A 87 -11.26 -7.06 0.00
C LYS A 87 -12.04 -7.49 -1.25
N HIS A 88 -11.59 -8.56 -1.90
CA HIS A 88 -12.24 -9.17 -3.04
C HIS A 88 -12.23 -10.69 -2.95
N PHE A 89 -13.23 -11.35 -3.55
CA PHE A 89 -13.36 -12.80 -3.58
C PHE A 89 -13.22 -13.27 -5.02
N PHE A 90 -12.05 -13.80 -5.36
CA PHE A 90 -11.84 -14.43 -6.65
C PHE A 90 -12.44 -15.83 -6.64
N ALA A 91 -13.11 -16.23 -7.73
CA ALA A 91 -13.60 -17.59 -7.87
C ALA A 91 -12.41 -18.57 -7.86
N ALA A 92 -12.38 -19.45 -6.86
CA ALA A 92 -11.37 -20.50 -6.77
C ALA A 92 -11.77 -21.75 -7.59
N ASP A 93 -13.07 -21.97 -7.74
CA ASP A 93 -13.73 -23.00 -8.55
C ASP A 93 -15.16 -22.55 -8.93
N GLU A 94 -15.88 -23.39 -9.68
CA GLU A 94 -17.27 -23.14 -10.11
C GLU A 94 -18.32 -23.30 -8.98
N LYS A 95 -17.92 -23.79 -7.80
CA LYS A 95 -18.85 -24.30 -6.77
C LYS A 95 -18.91 -23.43 -5.51
N ALA A 96 -17.90 -22.61 -5.21
CA ALA A 96 -17.92 -21.70 -4.08
C ALA A 96 -17.07 -20.42 -4.30
N PRO A 97 -17.45 -19.27 -3.70
CA PRO A 97 -16.56 -18.13 -3.63
C PRO A 97 -15.27 -18.53 -2.92
N GLY A 98 -14.12 -18.21 -3.53
CA GLY A 98 -12.81 -18.47 -2.93
C GLY A 98 -12.60 -17.70 -1.62
N PRO A 99 -11.43 -17.83 -0.97
CA PRO A 99 -11.15 -17.07 0.25
C PRO A 99 -11.09 -15.57 -0.03
N ALA A 100 -11.11 -14.76 1.03
CA ALA A 100 -10.92 -13.32 0.93
C ALA A 100 -9.47 -12.97 0.51
N TYR A 101 -9.33 -12.29 -0.62
CA TYR A 101 -8.09 -11.69 -1.08
C TYR A 101 -8.11 -10.18 -0.81
N TYR A 102 -6.97 -9.66 -0.36
CA TYR A 102 -6.74 -8.24 -0.13
C TYR A 102 -5.88 -7.67 -1.25
N ILE A 103 -6.35 -6.59 -1.90
CA ILE A 103 -5.70 -5.98 -3.07
C ILE A 103 -4.60 -5.05 -2.58
N ILE A 104 -3.36 -5.50 -2.70
CA ILE A 104 -2.20 -4.83 -2.09
C ILE A 104 -1.67 -3.73 -2.99
N ASP A 105 -1.60 -3.99 -4.30
CA ASP A 105 -1.07 -3.03 -5.27
C ASP A 105 -1.75 -3.20 -6.63
N THR A 106 -1.78 -2.10 -7.39
CA THR A 106 -2.39 -2.04 -8.72
C THR A 106 -1.52 -1.21 -9.65
N THR A 107 -1.42 -1.65 -10.89
CA THR A 107 -0.94 -0.85 -12.02
C THR A 107 -2.12 -0.44 -12.88
N GLU A 108 -1.87 0.18 -14.03
CA GLU A 108 -2.93 0.56 -14.98
C GLU A 108 -3.72 -0.65 -15.50
N THR A 109 -3.07 -1.81 -15.61
CA THR A 109 -3.62 -2.99 -16.30
C THR A 109 -3.80 -4.22 -15.41
N HIS A 110 -3.14 -4.27 -14.26
CA HIS A 110 -3.16 -5.45 -13.39
C HIS A 110 -3.23 -5.08 -11.91
N GLY A 111 -3.74 -6.00 -11.11
CA GLY A 111 -3.68 -5.93 -9.66
C GLY A 111 -2.95 -7.12 -9.04
N PHE A 112 -2.38 -6.91 -7.88
CA PHE A 112 -1.75 -7.94 -7.05
C PHE A 112 -2.54 -8.11 -5.75
N ALA A 113 -2.96 -9.33 -5.44
CA ALA A 113 -3.71 -9.61 -4.23
C ALA A 113 -3.16 -10.78 -3.42
N TYR A 114 -3.51 -10.77 -2.14
CA TYR A 114 -3.01 -11.70 -1.13
C TYR A 114 -4.14 -12.26 -0.27
N ALA A 115 -4.22 -13.58 -0.15
CA ALA A 115 -5.10 -14.25 0.79
C ALA A 115 -4.30 -14.75 2.01
N PRO A 116 -4.48 -14.17 3.21
CA PRO A 116 -3.76 -14.61 4.41
C PRO A 116 -4.25 -15.96 4.94
N ASN A 117 -5.51 -16.31 4.70
CA ASN A 117 -6.15 -17.51 5.22
C ASN A 117 -7.05 -18.15 4.15
N GLY A 118 -7.24 -19.47 4.22
CA GLY A 118 -8.20 -20.21 3.39
C GLY A 118 -7.79 -20.45 1.93
N ALA A 119 -6.63 -19.96 1.49
CA ALA A 119 -6.11 -20.23 0.16
C ALA A 119 -5.58 -21.66 0.03
N ALA A 120 -5.95 -22.32 -1.08
CA ALA A 120 -5.38 -23.60 -1.46
C ALA A 120 -3.86 -23.49 -1.69
N LYS A 121 -3.16 -24.62 -1.61
CA LYS A 121 -1.71 -24.68 -1.87
C LYS A 121 -1.42 -24.09 -3.26
N GLY A 122 -0.45 -23.16 -3.33
CA GLY A 122 -0.08 -22.49 -4.57
C GLY A 122 -0.99 -21.33 -4.98
N ARG A 123 -1.98 -20.93 -4.17
CA ARG A 123 -2.91 -19.82 -4.50
C ARG A 123 -2.90 -18.70 -3.47
N LYS A 124 -1.82 -18.58 -2.69
CA LYS A 124 -1.68 -17.56 -1.64
C LYS A 124 -1.70 -16.13 -2.23
N TYR A 125 -1.14 -15.97 -3.41
CA TYR A 125 -1.08 -14.74 -4.17
C TYR A 125 -1.75 -14.91 -5.53
N CYS A 126 -2.25 -13.81 -6.07
CA CYS A 126 -2.69 -13.76 -7.45
C CYS A 126 -2.40 -12.42 -8.11
N ILE A 127 -2.22 -12.48 -9.42
CA ILE A 127 -2.24 -11.33 -10.33
C ILE A 127 -3.49 -11.43 -11.18
N PHE A 128 -4.23 -10.33 -11.30
CA PHE A 128 -5.51 -10.28 -12.00
C PHE A 128 -5.59 -9.07 -12.93
N ASP A 129 -6.42 -9.18 -13.96
CA ASP A 129 -6.68 -8.08 -14.90
C ASP A 129 -7.37 -6.93 -14.18
N LEU A 130 -6.92 -5.71 -14.44
CA LEU A 130 -7.59 -4.49 -13.99
C LEU A 130 -8.15 -3.76 -15.21
N ARG A 131 -9.42 -3.39 -15.14
CA ARG A 131 -10.08 -2.62 -16.21
C ARG A 131 -10.73 -1.39 -15.63
N THR A 132 -10.49 -0.25 -16.26
CA THR A 132 -11.19 0.99 -15.96
C THR A 132 -12.38 1.09 -16.91
N ASN A 133 -13.58 1.32 -16.37
CA ASN A 133 -14.74 1.62 -17.23
C ASN A 133 -14.73 3.10 -17.66
N GLU A 134 -15.62 3.47 -18.59
CA GLU A 134 -15.77 4.86 -19.08
C GLU A 134 -16.07 5.89 -17.98
N ARG A 135 -16.51 5.44 -16.80
CA ARG A 135 -16.79 6.26 -15.60
C ARG A 135 -15.61 6.31 -14.61
N GLY A 136 -14.44 5.81 -15.00
CA GLY A 136 -13.24 5.78 -14.15
C GLY A 136 -13.28 4.76 -13.00
N SER A 137 -14.31 3.91 -12.91
CA SER A 137 -14.41 2.90 -11.85
C SER A 137 -13.57 1.67 -12.19
N LEU A 138 -12.75 1.25 -11.22
CA LEU A 138 -11.93 0.05 -11.29
C LEU A 138 -12.79 -1.22 -11.23
N ARG A 139 -12.62 -2.12 -12.19
CA ARG A 139 -13.17 -3.48 -12.18
C ARG A 139 -12.04 -4.49 -12.06
N PHE A 140 -12.17 -5.37 -11.08
CA PHE A 140 -11.28 -6.51 -10.89
C PHE A 140 -11.73 -7.63 -11.83
N GLY A 141 -10.90 -7.95 -12.80
CA GLY A 141 -11.13 -8.95 -13.83
C GLY A 141 -10.69 -10.35 -13.40
N LYS A 142 -10.41 -11.19 -14.40
CA LYS A 142 -9.98 -12.58 -14.19
C LYS A 142 -8.59 -12.63 -13.58
N VAL A 143 -8.33 -13.69 -12.82
CA VAL A 143 -6.97 -14.01 -12.37
C VAL A 143 -6.15 -14.53 -13.55
N VAL A 144 -5.02 -13.90 -13.79
CA VAL A 144 -4.06 -14.25 -14.86
C VAL A 144 -3.04 -15.26 -14.33
N MET A 145 -2.63 -15.12 -13.07
CA MET A 145 -1.60 -15.95 -12.48
C MET A 145 -1.88 -16.20 -11.00
N TRP A 146 -1.72 -17.44 -10.58
CA TRP A 146 -1.70 -17.86 -9.17
C TRP A 146 -0.28 -18.16 -8.73
N GLY A 147 0.02 -17.97 -7.45
CA GLY A 147 1.23 -18.57 -6.88
C GLY A 147 1.21 -18.68 -5.35
N GLY A 148 2.03 -19.61 -4.86
CA GLY A 148 2.24 -19.86 -3.43
C GLY A 148 3.29 -18.94 -2.81
N THR A 149 4.23 -18.46 -3.62
CA THR A 149 5.33 -17.59 -3.18
C THR A 149 5.52 -16.38 -4.09
N LEU A 150 6.09 -15.29 -3.57
CA LEU A 150 6.36 -14.10 -4.38
C LEU A 150 7.38 -14.36 -5.51
N LYS A 151 8.23 -15.37 -5.38
CA LYS A 151 9.20 -15.73 -6.41
C LYS A 151 8.55 -16.34 -7.65
N GLU A 152 7.38 -16.96 -7.51
CA GLU A 152 6.66 -17.54 -8.64
C GLU A 152 5.98 -16.48 -9.52
N LEU A 153 5.55 -15.35 -8.93
CA LEU A 153 4.78 -14.33 -9.65
C LEU A 153 5.63 -13.17 -10.20
N TYR A 154 6.90 -13.06 -9.77
CA TYR A 154 7.80 -11.95 -10.12
C TYR A 154 7.15 -10.54 -10.09
N PRO A 155 6.59 -10.08 -8.95
CA PRO A 155 5.73 -8.88 -8.93
C PRO A 155 6.37 -7.60 -9.49
N LYS A 156 7.71 -7.50 -9.40
CA LYS A 156 8.46 -6.35 -9.93
C LYS A 156 8.35 -6.26 -11.46
N ASP A 157 8.32 -7.39 -12.15
CA ASP A 157 8.26 -7.46 -13.62
C ASP A 157 6.90 -7.00 -14.15
N TRP A 158 5.88 -7.02 -13.28
CA TRP A 158 4.55 -6.48 -13.53
C TRP A 158 4.40 -5.00 -13.12
N GLY A 159 5.47 -4.36 -12.61
CA GLY A 159 5.45 -2.98 -12.15
C GLY A 159 4.89 -2.78 -10.74
N PHE A 160 4.59 -3.86 -9.99
CA PHE A 160 4.15 -3.73 -8.60
C PHE A 160 5.29 -3.34 -7.66
N ASN A 161 4.95 -2.68 -6.56
CA ASN A 161 5.90 -2.30 -5.52
C ASN A 161 6.21 -3.49 -4.58
N PRO A 162 7.41 -4.11 -4.68
CA PRO A 162 7.75 -5.28 -3.88
C PRO A 162 7.88 -4.97 -2.38
N LYS A 163 8.20 -3.72 -2.00
CA LYS A 163 8.28 -3.32 -0.59
C LYS A 163 6.88 -3.27 0.03
N LYS A 164 5.91 -2.68 -0.67
CA LYS A 164 4.49 -2.65 -0.28
C LYS A 164 3.93 -4.07 -0.13
N ILE A 165 4.17 -4.92 -1.14
CA ILE A 165 3.75 -6.33 -1.11
C ILE A 165 4.40 -7.06 0.07
N SER A 166 5.70 -6.92 0.27
CA SER A 166 6.37 -7.61 1.37
C SER A 166 5.87 -7.15 2.74
N ALA A 167 5.64 -5.85 2.92
CA ALA A 167 5.13 -5.29 4.16
C ALA A 167 3.73 -5.82 4.53
N ALA A 168 2.83 -5.94 3.56
CA ALA A 168 1.46 -6.41 3.79
C ALA A 168 1.32 -7.94 3.90
N THR A 169 2.26 -8.70 3.35
CA THR A 169 2.11 -10.16 3.17
C THR A 169 3.04 -11.00 4.03
N GLN A 170 4.17 -10.45 4.45
CA GLN A 170 5.18 -11.16 5.23
C GLN A 170 5.10 -10.77 6.70
N ARG A 171 5.28 -11.75 7.59
CA ARG A 171 5.43 -11.46 9.01
C ARG A 171 6.72 -10.65 9.21
N PRO A 172 6.73 -9.67 10.12
CA PRO A 172 7.97 -8.99 10.48
C PRO A 172 8.97 -10.05 10.97
N ARG A 173 10.18 -10.07 10.40
CA ARG A 173 11.30 -10.74 11.07
C ARG A 173 11.43 -10.09 12.44
N LYS A 174 11.42 -10.89 13.53
CA LYS A 174 11.80 -10.38 14.86
C LYS A 174 13.14 -9.68 14.67
N ARG A 175 13.19 -8.37 14.89
CA ARG A 175 14.45 -7.64 14.95
C ARG A 175 15.17 -8.28 16.15
N ALA A 176 16.34 -8.87 15.94
CA ALA A 176 17.22 -9.18 17.05
C ALA A 176 17.45 -7.85 17.78
N GLU A 177 17.06 -7.77 19.05
CA GLU A 177 17.47 -6.67 19.89
C GLU A 177 19.00 -6.60 19.86
N PRO A 178 19.61 -5.40 19.70
CA PRO A 178 21.03 -5.29 19.95
C PRO A 178 21.25 -5.65 21.42
N GLU A 179 22.09 -6.66 21.66
CA GLU A 179 22.64 -6.92 23.00
C GLU A 179 23.20 -5.60 23.54
N ARG A 180 22.75 -5.23 24.74
CA ARG A 180 23.26 -4.07 25.49
C ARG A 180 24.60 -4.40 26.12
#